data_AF-A0A067QXB9-F1
#
_entry.id   AF-A0A067QXB9-F1
#
_cell.length_a   1.000
_cell.length_b   1.000
_cell.length_c   1.000
_cell.angle_alpha   90.00
_cell.angle_beta   90.00
_cell.angle_gamma   90.00
#
_symmetry.space_group_name_H-M   'P 1'
#
loop_
_entity.id
_entity.type
_entity.pdbx_description
1 polymer ?
#
loop_
_entity_poly.entity_id
_entity_poly.type
_entity_poly.pdbx_seq_one_letter_code
_entity_poly.pdbx_strand_id
1 'polypeptide(L)'
;MPKSKRDKKLSLTKTKKKGLGFKQHLVDDIRRCVQDYKRIFVFSVQNMRNSKLKDLRTEWRHSRFFFGKNKVMALGLGKTKETEAQDKLHKVTKHLIGQCGLLFTNKEPEEVLDWFQDYSESDFARAGNVATDTVTLPAGPLPQFPHSIEPHLRQLGMPTSLQRGVVTMLSEFTVCKADQALKPEQARILKLLGHQMAEFKITMKCMWSKDGKFKKFESKKKKNKKTSKSQEDILDVDMKEVDDSVDVGIEVGDGNVDADVEVEGESVDAAIEVRDETVDAAIEVRDDTVDASIEVRDETVGAAIEVQDEIVDAGVDIKSDKK
;
A
#
# COMPACT_ATOMS: atom_id res chain seq x y z
N MET A 1 -10.30 -0.74 -38.76
CA MET A 1 -11.16 0.14 -37.92
C MET A 1 -10.36 0.55 -36.68
N PRO A 2 -10.44 1.81 -36.20
CA PRO A 2 -9.83 2.19 -34.93
C PRO A 2 -10.40 1.32 -33.79
N LYS A 3 -9.55 0.77 -32.91
CA LYS A 3 -9.99 -0.04 -31.76
C LYS A 3 -10.99 0.78 -30.92
N SER A 4 -12.12 0.17 -30.56
CA SER A 4 -13.12 0.76 -29.66
C SER A 4 -12.43 1.17 -28.34
N LYS A 5 -12.28 2.47 -28.11
CA LYS A 5 -11.70 3.03 -26.89
C LYS A 5 -12.80 3.77 -26.14
N ARG A 6 -12.94 3.50 -24.83
CA ARG A 6 -13.86 4.24 -23.96
C ARG A 6 -13.48 5.72 -23.95
N ASP A 7 -14.48 6.59 -24.05
CA ASP A 7 -14.24 8.03 -24.02
C ASP A 7 -13.66 8.46 -22.67
N LYS A 8 -12.56 9.21 -22.72
CA LYS A 8 -11.83 9.64 -21.54
C LYS A 8 -12.29 11.04 -21.17
N LYS A 9 -13.12 11.14 -20.13
CA LYS A 9 -13.55 12.44 -19.57
C LYS A 9 -12.33 13.29 -19.20
N LEU A 10 -12.04 14.33 -19.99
CA LEU A 10 -10.96 15.27 -19.73
C LEU A 10 -11.43 16.34 -18.74
N SER A 11 -10.81 16.37 -17.56
CA SER A 11 -11.08 17.40 -16.56
C SER A 11 -10.23 18.65 -16.84
N LEU A 12 -10.86 19.83 -16.90
CA LEU A 12 -10.19 21.12 -17.13
C LEU A 12 -9.52 21.70 -15.87
N THR A 13 -9.27 20.88 -14.84
CA THR A 13 -8.63 21.33 -13.60
C THR A 13 -7.20 21.81 -13.83
N LYS A 14 -6.79 22.86 -13.12
CA LYS A 14 -5.43 23.45 -13.22
C LYS A 14 -4.33 22.60 -12.54
N THR A 15 -4.66 21.46 -11.93
CA THR A 15 -3.70 20.64 -11.18
C THR A 15 -2.89 19.75 -12.11
N LYS A 16 -1.60 20.05 -12.27
CA LYS A 16 -0.67 19.20 -13.02
C LYS A 16 -0.25 17.98 -12.20
N LYS A 17 -0.06 16.84 -12.87
CA LYS A 17 0.49 15.63 -12.23
C LYS A 17 1.92 15.91 -11.75
N LYS A 18 2.23 15.48 -10.52
CA LYS A 18 3.60 15.53 -10.00
C LYS A 18 4.39 14.41 -10.68
N GLY A 19 5.35 14.79 -11.53
CA GLY A 19 6.20 13.87 -12.28
C GLY A 19 7.42 13.39 -11.50
N LEU A 20 8.40 12.87 -12.24
CA LEU A 20 9.66 12.33 -11.69
C LEU A 20 10.44 13.37 -10.86
N GLY A 21 10.46 14.63 -11.29
CA GLY A 21 11.19 15.70 -10.58
C GLY A 21 10.79 15.90 -9.12
N PHE A 22 9.51 15.67 -8.78
CA PHE A 22 9.06 15.73 -7.38
C PHE A 22 9.65 14.58 -6.54
N LYS A 23 9.80 13.39 -7.14
CA LYS A 23 10.41 12.24 -6.47
C LYS A 23 11.91 12.43 -6.28
N GLN A 24 12.60 13.02 -7.27
CA GLN A 24 14.02 13.37 -7.17
C GLN A 24 14.25 14.40 -6.06
N HIS A 25 13.45 15.47 -6.01
CA HIS A 25 13.53 16.46 -4.93
C HIS A 25 13.34 15.82 -3.55
N LEU A 26 12.41 14.86 -3.42
CA LEU A 26 12.21 14.13 -2.16
C LEU A 26 13.45 13.31 -1.76
N VAL A 27 14.11 12.67 -2.73
CA VAL A 27 15.36 11.91 -2.51
C VAL A 27 16.49 12.84 -2.08
N ASP A 28 16.64 13.99 -2.75
CA ASP A 28 17.67 14.98 -2.42
C ASP A 28 17.45 15.58 -1.03
N ASP A 29 16.21 15.86 -0.65
CA ASP A 29 15.86 16.34 0.69
C ASP A 29 16.19 15.31 1.78
N ILE A 30 15.93 14.02 1.50
CA ILE A 30 16.30 12.93 2.42
C ILE A 30 17.81 12.90 2.59
N ARG A 31 18.59 12.94 1.50
CA ARG A 31 20.06 12.91 1.54
C ARG A 31 20.63 14.10 2.32
N ARG A 32 20.06 15.29 2.17
CA ARG A 32 20.43 16.48 2.98
C ARG A 32 20.13 16.25 4.46
N CYS A 33 18.95 15.75 4.80
CA CYS A 33 18.58 15.47 6.19
C CYS A 33 19.44 14.37 6.84
N VAL A 34 19.93 13.39 6.07
CA VAL A 34 20.89 12.39 6.59
C VAL A 34 22.19 13.06 7.07
N GLN A 35 22.61 14.16 6.44
CA GLN A 35 23.82 14.89 6.83
C GLN A 35 23.60 15.78 8.05
N ASP A 36 22.46 16.49 8.09
CA ASP A 36 22.12 17.51 9.09
C ASP A 36 21.73 16.93 10.46
N TYR A 37 21.10 15.75 10.48
CA TYR A 37 20.57 15.16 11.71
C TYR A 37 21.43 14.02 12.24
N LYS A 38 21.48 13.90 13.57
CA LYS A 38 22.25 12.86 14.27
C LYS A 38 21.56 11.50 14.23
N ARG A 39 20.22 11.47 14.19
CA ARG A 39 19.43 10.23 14.35
C ARG A 39 18.29 10.17 13.34
N ILE A 40 18.03 8.93 12.90
CA ILE A 40 16.96 8.59 11.97
C ILE A 40 16.13 7.49 12.61
N PHE A 41 14.82 7.68 12.63
CA PHE A 41 13.87 6.67 13.08
C PHE A 41 12.97 6.25 11.93
N VAL A 42 12.68 4.95 11.87
CA VAL A 42 11.57 4.44 11.05
C VAL A 42 10.36 4.33 11.94
N PHE A 43 9.30 5.03 11.59
CA PHE A 43 8.03 4.94 12.27
C PHE A 43 6.98 4.32 11.36
N SER A 44 6.01 3.65 11.95
CA SER A 44 4.81 3.17 11.28
C SER A 44 3.60 3.90 11.83
N VAL A 45 2.63 4.21 10.98
CA VAL A 45 1.44 4.96 11.36
C VAL A 45 0.22 4.07 11.20
N GLN A 46 -0.62 4.02 12.23
CA GLN A 46 -1.94 3.43 12.18
C GLN A 46 -2.99 4.51 11.96
N ASN A 47 -4.00 4.24 11.13
CA ASN A 47 -5.10 5.16 10.81
C ASN A 47 -4.65 6.56 10.35
N MET A 48 -3.67 6.60 9.43
CA MET A 48 -3.04 7.82 8.95
C MET A 48 -4.02 8.86 8.37
N ARG A 49 -3.86 10.12 8.81
CA ARG A 49 -4.57 11.31 8.34
C ARG A 49 -3.60 12.46 8.09
N ASN A 50 -3.79 13.17 6.98
CA ASN A 50 -2.93 14.30 6.61
C ASN A 50 -3.02 15.47 7.59
N SER A 51 -4.17 15.71 8.22
CA SER A 51 -4.32 16.75 9.25
C SER A 51 -3.44 16.44 10.46
N LYS A 52 -3.61 15.23 11.03
CA LYS A 52 -2.88 14.77 12.22
C LYS A 52 -1.36 14.84 12.04
N LEU A 53 -0.85 14.40 10.88
CA LEU A 53 0.60 14.50 10.60
C LEU A 53 1.06 15.95 10.35
N LYS A 54 0.19 16.87 9.91
CA LYS A 54 0.55 18.30 9.84
C LYS A 54 0.65 18.91 11.24
N ASP A 55 -0.27 18.57 12.12
CA ASP A 55 -0.26 19.03 13.51
C ASP A 55 1.00 18.53 14.21
N LEU A 56 1.33 17.25 14.01
CA LEU A 56 2.55 16.63 14.53
C LEU A 56 3.84 17.27 13.99
N ARG A 57 3.89 17.61 12.70
CA ARG A 57 5.01 18.38 12.12
C ARG A 57 5.13 19.78 12.68
N THR A 58 4.01 20.37 13.12
CA THR A 58 3.94 21.71 13.69
C THR A 58 4.40 21.72 15.14
N GLU A 59 4.17 20.63 15.87
CA GLU A 59 4.70 20.41 17.23
C GLU A 59 6.21 20.10 17.18
N TRP A 60 6.61 19.21 16.27
CA TRP A 60 8.00 18.76 16.12
C TRP A 60 8.78 19.53 15.04
N ARG A 61 8.76 20.87 15.08
CA ARG A 61 9.45 21.72 14.06
C ARG A 61 10.96 21.52 13.99
N HIS A 62 11.56 21.13 15.10
CA HIS A 62 12.98 20.84 15.22
C HIS A 62 13.38 19.49 14.60
N SER A 63 12.40 18.70 14.14
CA SER A 63 12.60 17.40 13.50
C SER A 63 11.95 17.39 12.11
N ARG A 64 12.36 16.47 11.24
CA ARG A 64 11.83 16.36 9.87
C ARG A 64 11.17 15.00 9.64
N PHE A 65 9.90 15.05 9.22
CA PHE A 65 9.09 13.87 8.91
C PHE A 65 8.94 13.68 7.41
N PHE A 66 9.46 12.58 6.90
CA PHE A 66 9.23 12.11 5.55
C PHE A 66 8.20 10.97 5.58
N PHE A 67 7.18 11.11 4.73
CA PHE A 67 6.16 10.08 4.53
C PHE A 67 5.86 10.03 3.04
N GLY A 68 6.30 8.97 2.37
CA GLY A 68 6.24 8.83 0.92
C GLY A 68 6.32 7.35 0.52
N LYS A 69 6.54 7.09 -0.77
CA LYS A 69 6.67 5.70 -1.25
C LYS A 69 7.94 5.08 -0.66
N ASN A 70 7.82 3.92 -0.03
CA ASN A 70 8.94 3.23 0.63
C ASN A 70 10.12 3.01 -0.31
N LYS A 71 9.87 2.61 -1.58
CA LYS A 71 10.92 2.45 -2.61
C LYS A 71 11.72 3.76 -2.84
N VAL A 72 11.09 4.93 -2.76
CA VAL A 72 11.74 6.25 -2.94
C VAL A 72 12.54 6.65 -1.70
N MET A 73 11.98 6.43 -0.51
CA MET A 73 12.70 6.70 0.75
C MET A 73 13.93 5.80 0.90
N ALA A 74 13.81 4.52 0.51
CA ALA A 74 14.92 3.58 0.50
C ALA A 74 16.04 4.02 -0.48
N LEU A 75 15.68 4.57 -1.65
CA LEU A 75 16.66 5.14 -2.59
C LEU A 75 17.39 6.37 -2.01
N GLY A 76 16.71 7.18 -1.20
CA GLY A 76 17.32 8.32 -0.51
C GLY A 76 18.32 7.94 0.57
N LEU A 77 18.10 6.81 1.26
CA LEU A 77 19.01 6.28 2.29
C LEU A 77 20.13 5.41 1.70
N GLY A 78 19.86 4.72 0.60
CA GLY A 78 20.74 3.70 0.00
C GLY A 78 20.21 2.29 0.23
N LYS A 79 20.09 1.50 -0.84
CA LYS A 79 19.58 0.12 -0.77
C LYS A 79 20.69 -0.90 -0.52
N THR A 80 21.85 -0.68 -1.12
CA THR A 80 23.02 -1.57 -1.09
C THR A 80 24.18 -0.90 -0.37
N LYS A 81 25.13 -1.68 0.14
CA LYS A 81 26.32 -1.17 0.85
C LYS A 81 27.11 -0.10 0.10
N GLU A 82 27.11 -0.20 -1.22
CA GLU A 82 27.80 0.72 -2.12
C GLU A 82 27.05 2.05 -2.31
N THR A 83 25.73 2.05 -2.12
CA THR A 83 24.88 3.23 -2.33
C THR A 83 24.43 3.89 -1.02
N GLU A 84 24.95 3.43 0.12
CA GLU A 84 24.60 4.00 1.44
C GLU A 84 25.19 5.39 1.62
N ALA A 85 24.35 6.33 2.05
CA ALA A 85 24.82 7.66 2.41
C ALA A 85 25.71 7.65 3.68
N GLN A 86 25.54 6.65 4.55
CA GLN A 86 26.24 6.47 5.82
C GLN A 86 26.28 4.98 6.23
N ASP A 87 27.27 4.58 7.05
CA ASP A 87 27.43 3.19 7.48
C ASP A 87 26.16 2.62 8.16
N LYS A 88 25.71 1.43 7.70
CA LYS A 88 24.57 0.65 8.20
C LYS A 88 23.17 1.23 7.95
N LEU A 89 23.03 2.20 7.04
CA LEU A 89 21.70 2.68 6.59
C LEU A 89 20.92 1.61 5.83
N HIS A 90 21.58 0.66 5.16
CA HIS A 90 20.90 -0.47 4.49
C HIS A 90 20.06 -1.32 5.45
N LYS A 91 20.40 -1.35 6.74
CA LYS A 91 19.61 -2.09 7.74
C LYS A 91 18.29 -1.39 8.02
N VAL A 92 18.27 -0.06 7.94
CA VAL A 92 17.07 0.76 8.13
C VAL A 92 16.10 0.55 6.97
N THR A 93 16.59 0.51 5.73
CA THR A 93 15.76 0.37 4.54
C THR A 93 15.02 -0.97 4.48
N LYS A 94 15.61 -2.06 4.99
CA LYS A 94 14.94 -3.37 5.15
C LYS A 94 13.70 -3.34 6.06
N HIS A 95 13.57 -2.33 6.91
CA HIS A 95 12.42 -2.18 7.82
C HIS A 95 11.32 -1.23 7.31
N LEU A 96 11.49 -0.66 6.10
CA LEU A 96 10.49 0.19 5.44
C LEU A 96 9.39 -0.64 4.77
N ILE A 97 8.58 -1.35 5.56
CA ILE A 97 7.49 -2.22 5.08
C ILE A 97 6.14 -1.71 5.59
N GLY A 98 5.17 -1.58 4.67
CA GLY A 98 3.83 -1.07 4.95
C GLY A 98 3.76 0.46 5.05
N GLN A 99 2.79 0.99 5.81
CA GLN A 99 2.64 2.43 6.05
C GLN A 99 3.72 2.92 7.03
N CYS A 100 4.89 3.23 6.49
CA CYS A 100 6.05 3.72 7.22
C CYS A 100 6.52 5.09 6.75
N GLY A 101 7.24 5.78 7.63
CA GLY A 101 7.93 7.04 7.34
C GLY A 101 9.26 7.11 8.06
N LEU A 102 10.00 8.18 7.75
CA LEU A 102 11.29 8.51 8.37
C LEU A 102 11.15 9.76 9.22
N LEU A 103 11.67 9.71 10.44
CA LEU A 103 11.82 10.85 11.33
C LEU A 103 13.30 11.14 11.53
N PHE A 104 13.72 12.33 11.14
CA PHE A 104 15.06 12.85 11.37
C PHE A 104 15.01 13.79 12.58
N THR A 105 15.85 13.53 13.58
CA THR A 105 15.85 14.31 14.82
C THR A 105 17.24 14.36 15.46
N ASN A 106 17.46 15.40 16.26
CA ASN A 106 18.65 15.57 17.10
C ASN A 106 18.38 15.29 18.59
N LYS A 107 17.11 15.02 18.95
CA LYS A 107 16.68 14.70 20.33
C LYS A 107 17.10 13.31 20.77
N GLU A 108 17.04 13.08 22.09
CA GLU A 108 17.40 11.81 22.71
C GLU A 108 16.47 10.65 22.33
N PRO A 109 16.99 9.41 22.22
CA PRO A 109 16.18 8.24 21.93
C PRO A 109 14.97 8.05 22.82
N GLU A 110 15.20 8.23 24.12
CA GLU A 110 14.23 7.91 25.17
C GLU A 110 13.11 8.95 25.14
N GLU A 111 13.46 10.24 25.08
CA GLU A 111 12.50 11.33 24.91
C GLU A 111 11.61 11.16 23.67
N VAL A 112 12.19 10.72 22.54
CA VAL A 112 11.43 10.44 21.32
C VAL A 112 10.47 9.28 21.53
N LEU A 113 10.95 8.16 22.09
CA LEU A 113 10.13 6.96 22.30
C LEU A 113 8.97 7.23 23.25
N ASP A 114 9.23 7.89 24.37
CA ASP A 114 8.23 8.19 25.40
C ASP A 114 7.13 9.09 24.84
N TRP A 115 7.51 10.16 24.14
CA TRP A 115 6.55 11.07 23.54
C TRP A 115 5.65 10.40 22.50
N PHE A 116 6.21 9.57 21.61
CA PHE A 116 5.42 8.85 20.59
C PHE A 116 4.62 7.68 21.17
N GLN A 117 5.00 7.16 22.33
CA GLN A 117 4.24 6.11 23.01
C GLN A 117 2.96 6.67 23.65
N ASP A 118 3.04 7.88 24.22
CA ASP A 118 1.93 8.57 24.86
C ASP A 118 1.02 9.29 23.86
N TYR A 119 1.57 9.70 22.71
CA TYR A 119 0.79 10.41 21.70
C TYR A 119 -0.18 9.48 20.95
N SER A 120 -1.47 9.69 21.18
CA SER A 120 -2.58 9.07 20.46
C SER A 120 -3.69 10.08 20.22
N GLU A 121 -4.32 10.04 19.05
CA GLU A 121 -5.50 10.87 18.77
C GLU A 121 -6.65 10.04 18.19
N SER A 122 -7.87 10.31 18.64
CA SER A 122 -9.06 9.65 18.12
C SER A 122 -9.48 10.19 16.74
N ASP A 123 -9.99 9.30 15.91
CA ASP A 123 -10.43 9.58 14.55
C ASP A 123 -11.61 8.66 14.16
N PHE A 124 -12.28 9.01 13.07
CA PHE A 124 -13.36 8.22 12.51
C PHE A 124 -12.82 6.98 11.79
N ALA A 125 -13.37 5.83 12.15
CA ALA A 125 -13.08 4.56 11.50
C ALA A 125 -13.48 4.59 10.02
N ARG A 126 -12.77 3.79 9.21
CA ARG A 126 -13.03 3.60 7.78
C ARG A 126 -13.42 2.15 7.51
N ALA A 127 -13.80 1.88 6.27
CA ALA A 127 -14.01 0.52 5.83
C ALA A 127 -12.75 -0.33 6.09
N GLY A 128 -12.94 -1.54 6.61
CA GLY A 128 -11.87 -2.46 6.98
C GLY A 128 -11.30 -2.26 8.38
N ASN A 129 -11.55 -1.14 9.06
CA ASN A 129 -11.21 -1.00 10.48
C ASN A 129 -12.06 -1.96 11.33
N VAL A 130 -11.46 -2.56 12.35
CA VAL A 130 -12.18 -3.36 13.34
C VAL A 130 -12.89 -2.42 14.31
N ALA A 131 -14.19 -2.64 14.54
CA ALA A 131 -14.97 -1.86 15.48
C ALA A 131 -14.53 -2.14 16.93
N THR A 132 -14.29 -1.09 17.71
CA THR A 132 -13.94 -1.21 19.14
C THR A 132 -15.14 -1.59 19.98
N ASP A 133 -16.32 -1.07 19.63
CA ASP A 133 -17.54 -1.20 20.40
C ASP A 133 -18.74 -1.54 19.51
N THR A 134 -19.78 -2.10 20.13
CA THR A 134 -21.06 -2.34 19.47
C THR A 134 -21.90 -1.07 19.52
N VAL A 135 -22.36 -0.59 18.37
CA VAL A 135 -23.23 0.60 18.27
C VAL A 135 -24.58 0.18 17.74
N THR A 136 -25.61 0.40 18.57
CA THR A 136 -27.00 0.16 18.23
C THR A 136 -27.80 1.43 18.45
N LEU A 137 -28.65 1.78 17.48
CA LEU A 137 -29.52 2.94 17.53
C LEU A 137 -30.95 2.49 17.84
N PRO A 138 -31.61 3.05 18.87
CA PRO A 138 -33.00 2.73 19.17
C PRO A 138 -33.95 3.33 18.13
N ALA A 139 -35.17 2.79 18.05
CA ALA A 139 -36.26 3.40 17.29
C ALA A 139 -36.65 4.76 17.91
N GLY A 140 -36.95 5.76 17.07
CA GLY A 140 -37.30 7.10 17.53
C GLY A 140 -36.76 8.25 16.66
N PRO A 141 -37.11 9.50 17.00
CA PRO A 141 -36.66 10.67 16.26
C PRO A 141 -35.15 10.90 16.43
N LEU A 142 -34.47 11.22 15.33
CA LEU A 142 -33.05 11.60 15.25
C LEU A 142 -32.92 13.09 14.89
N PRO A 143 -33.11 14.00 15.87
CA PRO A 143 -33.09 15.45 15.63
C PRO A 143 -31.70 16.00 15.25
N GLN A 144 -30.63 15.23 15.47
CA GLN A 144 -29.27 15.62 15.08
C GLN A 144 -29.06 15.68 13.57
N PHE A 145 -29.94 15.04 12.79
CA PHE A 145 -29.81 14.99 11.34
C PHE A 145 -30.77 15.98 10.65
N PRO A 146 -30.28 16.76 9.68
CA PRO A 146 -31.15 17.60 8.86
C PRO A 146 -32.06 16.74 7.97
N HIS A 147 -33.26 17.23 7.65
CA HIS A 147 -34.21 16.50 6.79
C HIS A 147 -33.64 16.12 5.41
N SER A 148 -32.66 16.87 4.90
CA SER A 148 -32.02 16.63 3.60
C SER A 148 -31.13 15.39 3.54
N ILE A 149 -30.61 14.91 4.69
CA ILE A 149 -29.74 13.73 4.72
C ILE A 149 -30.54 12.43 4.80
N GLU A 150 -31.85 12.49 5.02
CA GLU A 150 -32.71 11.31 5.19
C GLU A 150 -32.59 10.31 4.02
N PRO A 151 -32.63 10.72 2.73
CA PRO A 151 -32.45 9.78 1.63
C PRO A 151 -31.06 9.11 1.63
N HIS A 152 -30.04 9.83 2.10
CA HIS A 152 -28.68 9.30 2.22
C HIS A 152 -28.57 8.26 3.34
N LEU A 153 -29.21 8.50 4.49
CA LEU A 153 -29.26 7.53 5.60
C LEU A 153 -29.98 6.24 5.17
N ARG A 154 -31.08 6.37 4.42
CA ARG A 154 -31.79 5.23 3.84
C ARG A 154 -30.92 4.44 2.86
N GLN A 155 -30.15 5.13 2.01
CA GLN A 155 -29.20 4.49 1.08
C GLN A 155 -28.08 3.74 1.82
N LEU A 156 -27.68 4.19 3.00
CA LEU A 156 -26.72 3.50 3.86
C LEU A 156 -27.32 2.30 4.62
N GLY A 157 -28.61 2.00 4.41
CA GLY A 157 -29.31 0.86 4.99
C GLY A 157 -30.01 1.15 6.31
N MET A 158 -30.06 2.40 6.77
CA MET A 158 -30.80 2.74 7.98
C MET A 158 -32.31 2.77 7.69
N PRO A 159 -33.16 2.12 8.51
CA PRO A 159 -34.61 2.16 8.36
C PRO A 159 -35.17 3.50 8.87
N THR A 160 -34.93 4.58 8.13
CA THR A 160 -35.41 5.94 8.45
C THR A 160 -36.60 6.35 7.59
N SER A 161 -37.43 7.22 8.16
CA SER A 161 -38.47 7.95 7.45
C SER A 161 -38.62 9.37 8.00
N LEU A 162 -39.13 10.29 7.19
CA LEU A 162 -39.38 11.66 7.61
C LEU A 162 -40.78 11.76 8.24
N GLN A 163 -40.84 11.98 9.56
CA GLN A 163 -42.10 12.19 10.28
C GLN A 163 -42.17 13.65 10.75
N ARG A 164 -43.16 14.40 10.26
CA ARG A 164 -43.36 15.82 10.60
C ARG A 164 -42.10 16.67 10.40
N GLY A 165 -41.31 16.37 9.37
CA GLY A 165 -40.07 17.10 9.05
C GLY A 165 -38.83 16.68 9.86
N VAL A 166 -38.95 15.68 10.75
CA VAL A 166 -37.84 15.14 11.55
C VAL A 166 -37.51 13.72 11.07
N VAL A 167 -36.21 13.44 10.88
CA VAL A 167 -35.71 12.10 10.55
C VAL A 167 -36.01 11.17 11.72
N THR A 168 -36.72 10.08 11.49
CA THR A 168 -37.15 9.14 12.53
C THR A 168 -36.77 7.72 12.15
N MET A 169 -36.10 7.00 13.06
CA MET A 169 -35.81 5.57 12.95
C MET A 169 -37.10 4.77 13.17
N LEU A 170 -37.47 3.95 12.19
CA LEU A 170 -38.66 3.09 12.23
C LEU A 170 -38.48 1.89 13.16
N SER A 171 -37.27 1.35 13.21
CA SER A 171 -36.90 0.21 14.05
C SER A 171 -35.51 0.39 14.63
N GLU A 172 -35.19 -0.39 15.66
CA GLU A 172 -33.82 -0.51 16.16
C GLU A 172 -32.88 -0.98 15.05
N PHE A 173 -31.68 -0.40 14.99
CA PHE A 173 -30.68 -0.72 13.97
C PHE A 173 -29.29 -0.83 14.59
N THR A 174 -28.68 -2.01 14.49
CA THR A 174 -27.29 -2.23 14.88
C THR A 174 -26.37 -1.82 13.76
N VAL A 175 -25.60 -0.74 13.96
CA VAL A 175 -24.66 -0.22 12.98
C VAL A 175 -23.46 -1.16 12.87
N CYS A 176 -22.83 -1.53 13.98
CA CYS A 176 -21.69 -2.43 14.02
C CYS A 176 -21.64 -3.20 15.34
N LYS A 177 -20.99 -4.37 15.31
CA LYS A 177 -20.64 -5.17 16.49
C LYS A 177 -19.15 -5.01 16.79
N ALA A 178 -18.79 -5.06 18.07
CA ALA A 178 -17.39 -5.08 18.50
C ALA A 178 -16.62 -6.22 17.82
N ASP A 179 -15.33 -5.99 17.55
CA ASP A 179 -14.41 -6.92 16.91
C ASP A 179 -14.74 -7.34 15.46
N GLN A 180 -15.71 -6.66 14.81
CA GLN A 180 -16.04 -6.89 13.41
C GLN A 180 -15.41 -5.83 12.49
N ALA A 181 -14.91 -6.25 11.32
CA ALA A 181 -14.45 -5.32 10.29
C ALA A 181 -15.63 -4.50 9.72
N LEU A 182 -15.49 -3.18 9.73
CA LEU A 182 -16.51 -2.24 9.32
C LEU A 182 -16.68 -2.21 7.79
N LYS A 183 -17.93 -2.26 7.34
CA LYS A 183 -18.30 -2.00 5.95
C LYS A 183 -18.26 -0.51 5.62
N PRO A 184 -18.14 -0.14 4.33
CA PRO A 184 -18.18 1.26 3.89
C PRO A 184 -19.44 2.03 4.28
N GLU A 185 -20.61 1.38 4.39
CA GLU A 185 -21.82 2.05 4.88
C GLU A 185 -21.75 2.29 6.40
N GLN A 186 -21.34 1.28 7.17
CA GLN A 186 -21.22 1.35 8.63
C GLN A 186 -20.25 2.47 9.06
N ALA A 187 -19.08 2.55 8.43
CA ALA A 187 -18.10 3.61 8.70
C ALA A 187 -18.66 5.02 8.39
N ARG A 188 -19.49 5.16 7.35
CA ARG A 188 -20.15 6.42 7.02
C ARG A 188 -21.20 6.79 8.07
N ILE A 189 -22.01 5.83 8.51
CA ILE A 189 -23.00 6.04 9.59
C ILE A 189 -22.29 6.46 10.88
N LEU A 190 -21.23 5.76 11.29
CA LEU A 190 -20.46 6.10 12.49
C LEU A 190 -19.87 7.51 12.43
N LYS A 191 -19.37 7.92 11.26
CA LYS A 191 -18.88 9.29 11.05
C LYS A 191 -19.99 10.33 11.18
N LEU A 192 -21.18 10.05 10.64
CA LEU A 192 -22.33 10.94 10.75
C LEU A 192 -22.85 11.06 12.19
N LEU A 193 -22.78 9.97 12.96
CA LEU A 193 -23.13 9.94 14.38
C LEU A 193 -22.07 10.57 15.28
N GLY A 194 -20.86 10.84 14.77
CA GLY A 194 -19.76 11.39 15.55
C GLY A 194 -18.97 10.36 16.36
N HIS A 195 -19.17 9.06 16.14
CA HIS A 195 -18.43 8.00 16.84
C HIS A 195 -17.03 7.81 16.25
N GLN A 196 -16.01 8.14 17.04
CA GLN A 196 -14.61 7.96 16.68
C GLN A 196 -14.12 6.61 17.22
N MET A 197 -13.96 5.64 16.33
CA MET A 197 -13.57 4.24 16.64
C MET A 197 -12.20 3.87 16.07
N ALA A 198 -11.46 4.83 15.53
CA ALA A 198 -10.10 4.62 15.07
C ALA A 198 -9.14 5.49 15.90
N GLU A 199 -7.99 4.93 16.23
CA GLU A 199 -6.92 5.64 16.92
C GLU A 199 -5.78 5.91 15.94
N PHE A 200 -5.42 7.18 15.77
CA PHE A 200 -4.17 7.58 15.14
C PHE A 200 -3.04 7.34 16.12
N LYS A 201 -2.14 6.42 15.76
CA LYS A 201 -0.99 6.06 16.59
C LYS A 201 0.25 5.90 15.75
N ILE A 202 1.38 6.40 16.27
CA ILE A 202 2.69 6.24 15.66
C ILE A 202 3.48 5.22 16.49
N THR A 203 4.11 4.26 15.82
CA THR A 203 4.96 3.26 16.48
C THR A 203 6.34 3.28 15.86
N MET A 204 7.36 3.47 16.70
CA MET A 204 8.76 3.44 16.28
C MET A 204 9.19 1.99 16.06
N LYS A 205 9.71 1.68 14.86
CA LYS A 205 10.17 0.33 14.47
C LYS A 205 11.67 0.15 14.66
N CYS A 206 12.46 1.14 14.25
CA CYS A 206 13.90 1.11 14.43
C CYS A 206 14.49 2.51 14.46
N MET A 207 15.72 2.59 14.94
CA MET A 207 16.54 3.79 14.98
C MET A 207 17.93 3.48 14.43
N TRP A 208 18.47 4.45 13.72
CA TRP A 208 19.87 4.57 13.40
C TRP A 208 20.44 5.88 13.96
N SER A 209 21.65 5.82 14.51
CA SER A 209 22.44 6.98 14.93
C SER A 209 23.66 7.12 14.02
N LYS A 210 24.12 8.35 13.80
CA LYS A 210 25.33 8.67 13.04
C LYS A 210 26.60 7.99 13.57
N ASP A 211 26.58 7.54 14.82
CA ASP A 211 27.62 6.71 15.45
C ASP A 211 27.65 5.26 14.92
N GLY A 212 26.88 4.93 13.86
CA GLY A 212 26.76 3.59 13.30
C GLY A 212 25.97 2.62 14.18
N LYS A 213 25.25 3.12 15.20
CA LYS A 213 24.42 2.32 16.10
C LYS A 213 23.04 2.12 15.48
N PHE A 214 22.66 0.87 15.27
CA PHE A 214 21.32 0.48 14.85
C PHE A 214 20.60 -0.22 16.00
N LYS A 215 19.43 0.29 16.38
CA LYS A 215 18.55 -0.31 17.39
C LYS A 215 17.20 -0.63 16.74
N LYS A 216 16.75 -1.88 16.88
CA LYS A 216 15.40 -2.29 16.49
C LYS A 216 14.50 -2.26 17.72
N PHE A 217 13.31 -1.70 17.57
CA PHE A 217 12.28 -1.72 18.60
C PHE A 217 11.31 -2.83 18.27
N GLU A 218 11.10 -3.76 19.20
CA GLU A 218 10.07 -4.77 19.03
C GLU A 218 8.70 -4.15 19.30
N SER A 219 7.87 -4.10 18.25
CA SER A 219 6.43 -4.02 18.46
C SER A 219 5.99 -5.39 18.97
N LYS A 220 5.42 -5.47 20.18
CA LYS A 220 4.83 -6.69 20.74
C LYS A 220 3.82 -7.25 19.72
N LYS A 221 4.22 -8.23 18.91
CA LYS A 221 3.29 -8.97 18.05
C LYS A 221 2.39 -9.81 18.95
N LYS A 222 1.11 -9.45 19.08
CA LYS A 222 0.08 -10.44 19.41
C LYS A 222 0.09 -11.48 18.29
N LYS A 223 0.67 -12.66 18.53
CA LYS A 223 0.54 -13.82 17.64
C LYS A 223 -0.92 -14.27 17.66
N ASN A 224 -1.74 -13.80 16.74
CA ASN A 224 -2.96 -14.51 16.36
C ASN A 224 -2.74 -15.14 14.99
N LYS A 225 -2.40 -16.43 15.03
CA LYS A 225 -2.37 -17.33 13.89
C LYS A 225 -3.83 -17.69 13.59
N LYS A 226 -4.46 -17.02 12.64
CA LYS A 226 -5.63 -17.54 11.90
C LYS A 226 -5.71 -16.84 10.54
N THR A 227 -5.50 -17.65 9.52
CA THR A 227 -5.66 -17.38 8.09
C THR A 227 -7.04 -16.80 7.80
N SER A 228 -7.08 -15.63 7.17
CA SER A 228 -8.22 -15.15 6.38
C SER A 228 -7.66 -14.54 5.10
N LYS A 229 -7.70 -15.35 4.05
CA LYS A 229 -7.29 -15.04 2.68
C LYS A 229 -8.37 -14.14 2.09
N SER A 230 -8.12 -12.84 2.02
CA SER A 230 -8.84 -11.87 1.19
C SER A 230 -8.16 -10.50 1.34
N GLN A 231 -7.02 -10.35 0.67
CA GLN A 231 -6.51 -9.05 0.27
C GLN A 231 -5.82 -9.29 -1.06
N GLU A 232 -6.26 -8.56 -2.08
CA GLU A 232 -5.63 -8.53 -3.40
C GLU A 232 -4.17 -8.08 -3.19
N ASP A 233 -3.29 -9.06 -3.11
CA ASP A 233 -1.86 -8.90 -3.13
C ASP A 233 -1.45 -8.90 -4.61
N ILE A 234 -0.97 -7.75 -5.09
CA ILE A 234 -0.07 -7.73 -6.25
C ILE A 234 1.20 -8.44 -5.77
N LEU A 235 1.37 -9.69 -6.21
CA LEU A 235 2.54 -10.52 -5.94
C LEU A 235 3.68 -10.06 -6.87
N ASP A 236 4.46 -9.06 -6.46
CA ASP A 236 5.79 -8.81 -7.03
C ASP A 236 6.73 -9.94 -6.51
N VAL A 237 6.85 -11.05 -7.26
CA VAL A 237 7.84 -12.11 -7.01
C VAL A 237 9.12 -11.75 -7.77
N ASP A 238 10.05 -11.05 -7.14
CA ASP A 238 11.42 -10.93 -7.64
C ASP A 238 12.25 -12.10 -7.06
N MET A 239 12.47 -13.15 -7.85
CA MET A 239 13.43 -14.22 -7.54
C MET A 239 14.68 -13.99 -8.41
N LYS A 240 15.84 -13.72 -7.79
CA LYS A 240 17.13 -13.66 -8.48
C LYS A 240 17.92 -14.91 -8.09
N GLU A 241 18.02 -15.88 -9.00
CA GLU A 241 19.05 -16.90 -8.95
C GLU A 241 20.20 -16.50 -9.90
N VAL A 242 21.43 -16.76 -9.48
CA VAL A 242 22.65 -16.54 -10.24
C VAL A 242 23.33 -17.90 -10.28
N ASP A 243 23.13 -18.64 -11.35
CA ASP A 243 23.93 -19.82 -11.70
C ASP A 243 23.92 -19.99 -13.23
N ASP A 244 24.96 -20.65 -13.77
CA ASP A 244 25.32 -20.70 -15.20
C ASP A 244 24.27 -21.44 -16.10
N SER A 245 23.12 -21.81 -15.55
CA SER A 245 21.92 -22.31 -16.24
C SER A 245 20.69 -21.88 -15.46
N VAL A 246 19.80 -21.09 -16.06
CA VAL A 246 18.63 -20.52 -15.38
C VAL A 246 17.36 -21.19 -15.90
N ASP A 247 16.76 -22.06 -15.06
CA ASP A 247 15.44 -22.66 -15.30
C ASP A 247 14.36 -21.85 -14.55
N VAL A 248 13.60 -21.00 -15.26
CA VAL A 248 12.51 -20.21 -14.64
C VAL A 248 11.16 -20.70 -15.13
N GLY A 249 10.38 -21.28 -14.21
CA GLY A 249 8.99 -21.68 -14.43
C GLY A 249 8.04 -20.86 -13.57
N ILE A 250 7.12 -20.12 -14.20
CA ILE A 250 6.04 -19.39 -13.49
C ILE A 250 4.68 -20.00 -13.87
N GLU A 251 3.97 -20.53 -12.87
CA GLU A 251 2.55 -20.89 -12.99
C GLU A 251 1.68 -19.75 -12.46
N VAL A 252 0.87 -19.17 -13.34
CA VAL A 252 -0.07 -18.09 -13.01
C VAL A 252 -1.49 -18.64 -12.98
N GLY A 253 -2.17 -18.53 -11.84
CA GLY A 253 -3.58 -18.91 -11.68
C GLY A 253 -4.50 -17.71 -11.38
N ASP A 254 -5.76 -17.85 -11.78
CA ASP A 254 -6.93 -16.95 -11.73
C ASP A 254 -6.70 -15.52 -11.20
N GLY A 255 -6.57 -14.57 -12.12
CA GLY A 255 -6.58 -13.12 -11.83
C GLY A 255 -5.88 -12.27 -12.91
N ASN A 256 -6.01 -10.95 -12.82
CA ASN A 256 -5.18 -10.03 -13.61
C ASN A 256 -3.75 -10.07 -13.12
N VAL A 257 -2.84 -10.61 -13.92
CA VAL A 257 -1.42 -10.74 -13.56
C VAL A 257 -0.56 -9.99 -14.57
N ASP A 258 0.27 -9.07 -14.05
CA ASP A 258 1.39 -8.47 -14.77
C ASP A 258 2.63 -9.29 -14.37
N ALA A 259 3.13 -10.13 -15.28
CA ALA A 259 4.31 -10.97 -15.03
C ALA A 259 5.44 -10.54 -15.98
N ASP A 260 6.47 -9.88 -15.41
CA ASP A 260 7.68 -9.51 -16.13
C ASP A 260 8.83 -10.39 -15.63
N VAL A 261 9.46 -11.14 -16.54
CA VAL A 261 10.65 -11.95 -16.25
C VAL A 261 11.83 -11.37 -17.02
N GLU A 262 12.87 -10.94 -16.29
CA GLU A 262 14.15 -10.48 -16.83
C GLU A 262 15.21 -11.52 -16.44
N VAL A 263 15.78 -12.22 -17.43
CA VAL A 263 16.80 -13.25 -17.21
C VAL A 263 18.13 -12.80 -17.81
N GLU A 264 19.22 -12.97 -17.05
CA GLU A 264 20.62 -12.76 -17.49
C GLU A 264 21.40 -14.07 -17.19
N GLY A 265 21.95 -14.74 -18.22
CA GLY A 265 22.71 -16.00 -18.14
C GLY A 265 23.08 -16.60 -19.51
N GLU A 266 24.24 -17.26 -19.62
CA GLU A 266 24.85 -17.73 -20.89
C GLU A 266 23.97 -18.74 -21.68
N SER A 267 23.06 -19.46 -21.00
CA SER A 267 22.00 -20.29 -21.59
C SER A 267 20.71 -20.15 -20.77
N VAL A 268 19.58 -19.80 -21.40
CA VAL A 268 18.31 -19.52 -20.71
C VAL A 268 17.17 -20.43 -21.19
N ASP A 269 16.57 -21.17 -20.24
CA ASP A 269 15.34 -21.95 -20.42
C ASP A 269 14.19 -21.29 -19.60
N ALA A 270 13.34 -20.51 -20.28
CA ALA A 270 12.27 -19.75 -19.64
C ALA A 270 10.89 -20.22 -20.10
N ALA A 271 10.03 -20.60 -19.15
CA ALA A 271 8.66 -21.03 -19.41
C ALA A 271 7.64 -20.31 -18.53
N ILE A 272 6.62 -19.72 -19.15
CA ILE A 272 5.46 -19.14 -18.44
C ILE A 272 4.19 -19.89 -18.88
N GLU A 273 3.49 -20.51 -17.92
CA GLU A 273 2.16 -21.09 -18.15
C GLU A 273 1.09 -20.21 -17.49
N VAL A 274 0.12 -19.76 -18.30
CA VAL A 274 -0.94 -18.84 -17.87
C VAL A 274 -2.32 -19.49 -17.95
N ARG A 275 -3.12 -19.37 -16.89
CA ARG A 275 -4.55 -19.74 -16.86
C ARG A 275 -5.42 -18.57 -16.36
N ASP A 276 -6.47 -18.26 -17.14
CA ASP A 276 -7.63 -17.36 -16.88
C ASP A 276 -7.44 -15.82 -16.95
N GLU A 277 -8.59 -15.12 -16.94
CA GLU A 277 -9.14 -14.21 -17.98
C GLU A 277 -8.43 -12.87 -18.33
N THR A 278 -7.27 -12.49 -17.80
CA THR A 278 -6.43 -11.44 -18.45
C THR A 278 -5.01 -11.41 -17.89
N VAL A 279 -4.01 -11.63 -18.74
CA VAL A 279 -2.60 -11.55 -18.34
C VAL A 279 -1.82 -10.69 -19.32
N ASP A 280 -1.02 -9.76 -18.79
CA ASP A 280 0.04 -9.06 -19.53
C ASP A 280 1.36 -9.71 -19.09
N ALA A 281 1.95 -10.52 -19.95
CA ALA A 281 3.21 -11.23 -19.68
C ALA A 281 4.29 -10.78 -20.64
N ALA A 282 5.44 -10.39 -20.10
CA ALA A 282 6.62 -10.05 -20.87
C ALA A 282 7.83 -10.86 -20.41
N ILE A 283 8.53 -11.48 -21.36
CA ILE A 283 9.85 -12.06 -21.13
C ILE A 283 10.85 -11.18 -21.89
N GLU A 284 11.81 -10.61 -21.16
CA GLU A 284 12.98 -9.95 -21.73
C GLU A 284 14.20 -10.83 -21.47
N VAL A 285 14.82 -11.32 -22.54
CA VAL A 285 16.06 -12.13 -22.48
C VAL A 285 17.17 -11.37 -23.19
N ARG A 286 18.37 -11.38 -22.60
CA ARG A 286 19.57 -10.77 -23.16
C ARG A 286 20.73 -11.77 -23.10
N ASP A 287 20.81 -12.79 -23.98
CA ASP A 287 21.98 -13.67 -24.04
C ASP A 287 22.07 -14.65 -25.24
N ASP A 288 23.29 -15.13 -25.52
CA ASP A 288 23.72 -15.81 -26.77
C ASP A 288 22.91 -17.06 -27.20
N THR A 289 22.25 -17.78 -26.28
CA THR A 289 21.36 -18.92 -26.59
C THR A 289 20.09 -18.92 -25.73
N VAL A 290 18.92 -18.84 -26.37
CA VAL A 290 17.61 -18.69 -25.69
C VAL A 290 16.59 -19.70 -26.19
N ASP A 291 16.05 -20.52 -25.26
CA ASP A 291 14.84 -21.32 -25.43
C ASP A 291 13.73 -20.76 -24.53
N ALA A 292 12.83 -19.97 -25.13
CA ALA A 292 11.76 -19.28 -24.42
C ALA A 292 10.38 -19.69 -24.93
N SER A 293 9.51 -20.15 -24.01
CA SER A 293 8.14 -20.55 -24.35
C SER A 293 7.11 -19.90 -23.44
N ILE A 294 6.03 -19.39 -24.04
CA ILE A 294 4.84 -18.94 -23.31
C ILE A 294 3.67 -19.79 -23.78
N GLU A 295 3.13 -20.64 -22.89
CA GLU A 295 1.90 -21.40 -23.15
C GLU A 295 0.72 -20.68 -22.48
N VAL A 296 -0.23 -20.24 -23.30
CA VAL A 296 -1.41 -19.50 -22.85
C VAL A 296 -2.66 -20.30 -23.13
N ARG A 297 -3.52 -20.43 -22.12
CA ARG A 297 -4.89 -20.94 -22.27
C ARG A 297 -5.87 -19.85 -21.82
N ASP A 298 -6.30 -18.93 -22.72
CA ASP A 298 -7.58 -18.17 -22.70
C ASP A 298 -7.66 -17.00 -23.76
N GLU A 299 -8.82 -16.33 -23.86
CA GLU A 299 -9.28 -15.42 -24.93
C GLU A 299 -8.67 -13.99 -24.94
N THR A 300 -8.12 -13.45 -23.85
CA THR A 300 -7.50 -12.11 -23.84
C THR A 300 -6.17 -12.03 -23.07
N VAL A 301 -5.07 -12.27 -23.78
CA VAL A 301 -3.70 -12.15 -23.25
C VAL A 301 -2.86 -11.20 -24.11
N GLY A 302 -2.11 -10.31 -23.45
CA GLY A 302 -1.02 -9.53 -24.04
C GLY A 302 0.31 -10.20 -23.72
N ALA A 303 0.78 -11.10 -24.58
CA ALA A 303 2.09 -11.75 -24.43
C ALA A 303 3.11 -11.10 -25.37
N ALA A 304 4.29 -10.76 -24.86
CA ALA A 304 5.42 -10.29 -25.66
C ALA A 304 6.70 -11.00 -25.21
N ILE A 305 7.48 -11.48 -26.17
CA ILE A 305 8.86 -11.93 -25.94
C ILE A 305 9.75 -10.96 -26.70
N GLU A 306 10.67 -10.30 -26.00
CA GLU A 306 11.70 -9.46 -26.61
C GLU A 306 13.06 -10.13 -26.38
N VAL A 307 13.68 -10.58 -27.47
CA VAL A 307 14.99 -11.27 -27.47
C VAL A 307 15.98 -10.45 -28.28
N GLN A 308 17.23 -10.34 -27.83
CA GLN A 308 18.26 -9.52 -28.48
C GLN A 308 19.47 -10.36 -28.97
N ASP A 309 19.26 -11.55 -29.56
CA ASP A 309 20.37 -12.53 -29.75
C ASP A 309 20.45 -13.24 -31.13
N GLU A 310 21.61 -13.88 -31.41
CA GLU A 310 22.00 -14.45 -32.72
C GLU A 310 21.35 -15.81 -33.08
N ILE A 311 20.95 -16.63 -32.09
CA ILE A 311 20.28 -17.93 -32.29
C ILE A 311 19.12 -18.06 -31.29
N VAL A 312 17.88 -18.07 -31.79
CA VAL A 312 16.65 -18.04 -30.98
C VAL A 312 15.69 -19.14 -31.42
N ASP A 313 15.21 -19.97 -30.48
CA ASP A 313 13.98 -20.76 -30.63
C ASP A 313 12.95 -20.25 -29.60
N ALA A 314 12.06 -19.36 -30.05
CA ALA A 314 11.06 -18.71 -29.20
C ALA A 314 9.65 -18.96 -29.76
N GLY A 315 8.76 -19.43 -28.88
CA GLY A 315 7.39 -19.81 -29.24
C GLY A 315 6.34 -19.26 -28.27
N VAL A 316 5.32 -18.61 -28.83
CA VAL A 316 4.08 -18.31 -28.09
C VAL A 316 2.99 -19.25 -28.61
N ASP A 317 2.56 -20.19 -27.78
CA ASP A 317 1.52 -21.14 -28.11
C ASP A 317 0.22 -20.79 -27.37
N ILE A 318 -0.82 -20.46 -28.13
CA ILE A 318 -2.15 -20.11 -27.59
C ILE A 318 -3.10 -21.27 -27.86
N LYS A 319 -3.53 -21.97 -26.80
CA LYS A 319 -4.54 -23.04 -26.88
C LYS A 319 -5.89 -22.49 -26.42
N SER A 320 -6.85 -22.38 -27.34
CA SER A 320 -8.24 -22.01 -27.02
C SER A 320 -9.06 -23.28 -26.75
N ASP A 321 -9.53 -23.46 -25.51
CA ASP A 321 -10.51 -24.50 -25.18
C ASP A 321 -11.88 -24.07 -25.71
N LYS A 322 -12.20 -24.45 -26.95
CA LYS A 322 -13.57 -24.32 -27.45
C LYS A 322 -14.48 -25.29 -26.72
N LYS A 323 -15.33 -24.77 -25.83
CA LYS A 323 -16.60 -25.39 -25.47
C LYS A 323 -17.71 -24.38 -25.33
#